data_AF-A0A2U2DJH2-F1
#
_entry.id   AF-A0A2U2DJH2-F1
#
_cell.length_a   1.000
_cell.length_b   1.000
_cell.length_c   1.000
_cell.angle_alpha   90.00
_cell.angle_beta   90.00
_cell.angle_gamma   90.00
#
_symmetry.space_group_name_H-M   'P 1'
#
loop_
_entity.id
_entity.type
_entity.pdbx_description
1 polymer ?
#
loop_
_entity_poly.entity_id
_entity_poly.type
_entity_poly.pdbx_seq_one_letter_code
_entity_poly.pdbx_strand_id
1 'polypeptide(L)'
;MNPISPWVLLARMEVARRETRHHLDLIHRQIAARAERLAVTEKAKARNRTHKRSGSRWTRSDEMLFQDHVDRLSFERRSELEALTRKLERQDRAITTLRQKRGDSAWREAA
;
A
#
# COMPACT_ATOMS: atom_id res chain seq x y z
N MET A 1 11.13 -30.00 -20.12
CA MET A 1 10.54 -29.00 -19.20
C MET A 1 9.03 -29.17 -19.27
N ASN A 2 8.37 -29.65 -18.22
CA ASN A 2 6.92 -29.86 -18.28
C ASN A 2 6.22 -28.48 -18.30
N PRO A 3 5.31 -28.21 -19.26
CA PRO A 3 4.61 -26.94 -19.30
C PRO A 3 3.80 -26.78 -18.00
N ILE A 4 4.04 -25.70 -17.27
CA ILE A 4 3.27 -25.38 -16.07
C ILE A 4 1.80 -25.26 -16.50
N SER A 5 0.92 -26.02 -15.85
CA SER A 5 -0.52 -25.95 -16.11
C SER A 5 -0.98 -24.49 -16.02
N PRO A 6 -1.77 -23.99 -16.99
CA PRO A 6 -2.28 -22.61 -16.98
C PRO A 6 -2.99 -22.23 -15.67
N TRP A 7 -3.62 -23.19 -14.99
CA TRP A 7 -4.25 -23.00 -13.68
C TRP A 7 -3.24 -22.73 -12.57
N VAL A 8 -2.14 -23.49 -12.56
CA VAL A 8 -1.03 -23.30 -11.61
C VAL A 8 -0.34 -21.96 -11.84
N LEU A 9 -0.16 -21.57 -13.10
CA LEU A 9 0.39 -20.25 -13.44
C LEU A 9 -0.52 -19.12 -12.94
N LEU A 10 -1.82 -19.19 -13.21
CA LEU A 10 -2.78 -18.17 -12.76
C LEU A 10 -2.80 -18.07 -11.23
N ALA A 11 -2.88 -19.19 -10.51
CA ALA A 11 -2.88 -19.19 -9.05
C ALA A 11 -1.61 -18.52 -8.49
N ARG A 12 -0.44 -18.80 -9.07
CA ARG A 12 0.83 -18.16 -8.69
C ARG A 12 0.82 -16.65 -8.95
N MET A 13 0.28 -16.21 -10.07
CA MET A 13 0.17 -14.78 -10.39
C MET A 13 -0.76 -14.06 -9.42
N GLU A 14 -1.87 -14.68 -9.03
CA GLU A 14 -2.82 -14.13 -8.05
C GLU A 14 -2.21 -14.03 -6.64
N VAL A 15 -1.42 -15.03 -6.22
CA VAL A 15 -0.64 -14.95 -4.97
C VAL A 15 0.34 -13.79 -5.03
N ALA A 16 1.17 -13.71 -6.07
CA ALA A 16 2.15 -12.63 -6.24
C ALA A 16 1.50 -11.24 -6.29
N ARG A 17 0.27 -11.13 -6.81
CA ARG A 17 -0.52 -9.90 -6.78
C ARG A 17 -0.95 -9.53 -5.37
N ARG A 18 -1.47 -10.50 -4.59
CA ARG A 18 -1.86 -10.28 -3.18
C ARG A 18 -0.66 -9.83 -2.35
N GLU A 19 0.51 -10.45 -2.55
CA GLU A 19 1.75 -10.05 -1.88
C GLU A 19 2.14 -8.61 -2.21
N THR A 20 2.14 -8.20 -3.48
CA THR A 20 2.42 -6.81 -3.87
C THR A 20 1.45 -5.83 -3.20
N ARG A 21 0.15 -6.17 -3.17
CA ARG A 21 -0.88 -5.34 -2.51
C ARG A 21 -0.64 -5.24 -1.00
N HIS A 22 -0.38 -6.36 -0.33
CA HIS A 22 -0.07 -6.39 1.09
C HIS A 22 1.17 -5.57 1.44
N HIS A 23 2.19 -5.60 0.56
CA HIS A 23 3.38 -4.78 0.76
C HIS A 23 3.04 -3.28 0.68
N LEU A 24 2.24 -2.88 -0.31
CA LEU A 24 1.78 -1.49 -0.43
C LEU A 24 0.97 -1.05 0.81
N ASP A 25 0.04 -1.89 1.28
CA ASP A 25 -0.74 -1.63 2.50
C ASP A 25 0.16 -1.51 3.73
N LEU A 26 1.21 -2.33 3.83
CA LEU A 26 2.17 -2.28 4.94
C LEU A 26 2.94 -0.97 4.95
N ILE A 27 3.41 -0.49 3.79
CA ILE A 27 4.12 0.79 3.69
C ILE A 27 3.21 1.94 4.13
N HIS A 28 1.96 1.98 3.68
CA HIS A 28 1.01 3.01 4.12
C HIS A 28 0.79 2.99 5.63
N ARG A 29 0.66 1.81 6.24
CA ARG A 29 0.54 1.67 7.71
C ARG A 29 1.80 2.13 8.43
N GLN A 30 2.98 1.82 7.89
CA GLN A 30 4.25 2.27 8.46
C GLN A 30 4.41 3.79 8.40
N ILE A 31 4.02 4.42 7.29
CA ILE A 31 4.00 5.88 7.14
C ILE A 31 3.08 6.49 8.19
N ALA A 32 1.83 6.04 8.29
CA ALA A 32 0.87 6.56 9.25
C ALA A 32 1.36 6.39 10.70
N ALA A 33 1.80 5.20 11.09
CA ALA A 33 2.32 4.94 12.43
C ALA A 33 3.58 5.78 12.74
N ARG A 34 4.44 6.04 11.75
CA ARG A 34 5.60 6.89 11.94
C ARG A 34 5.22 8.37 12.07
N ALA A 35 4.30 8.86 11.25
CA ALA A 35 3.77 10.22 11.31
C ALA A 35 3.09 10.48 12.66
N GLU A 36 2.28 9.56 13.16
CA GLU A 36 1.62 9.65 14.46
C GLU A 36 2.64 9.76 15.60
N ARG A 37 3.66 8.89 15.62
CA ARG A 37 4.74 8.97 16.63
C ARG A 37 5.46 10.31 16.62
N LEU A 38 5.70 10.88 15.43
CA LEU A 38 6.34 12.19 15.30
C LEU A 38 5.43 13.30 15.84
N ALA A 39 4.16 13.32 15.45
CA ALA A 39 3.19 14.32 15.91
C ALA A 39 3.02 14.27 17.45
N VAL A 40 2.89 13.07 18.02
CA VAL A 40 2.80 12.88 19.49
C VAL A 40 4.05 13.37 20.20
N THR A 41 5.24 13.10 19.64
CA THR A 41 6.52 13.54 20.22
C THR A 41 6.65 15.05 20.19
N GLU A 42 6.32 15.70 19.08
CA GLU A 42 6.36 17.16 18.95
C GLU A 42 5.35 17.84 19.87
N LYS A 43 4.12 17.30 19.99
CA LYS A 43 3.14 17.74 20.98
C LYS A 43 3.68 17.64 22.41
N ALA A 44 4.32 16.52 22.76
CA ALA A 44 4.89 16.33 24.09
C ALA A 44 6.00 17.36 24.39
N LYS A 45 6.89 17.63 23.42
CA LYS A 45 7.91 18.68 23.54
C LYS A 45 7.29 20.07 23.71
N ALA A 46 6.26 20.41 22.94
CA ALA A 46 5.59 21.71 23.02
C ALA A 46 4.94 21.94 24.40
N ARG A 47 4.32 20.90 24.98
CA ARG A 47 3.80 20.96 26.36
C ARG A 47 4.89 21.23 27.40
N ASN A 48 6.01 20.50 27.30
CA ASN A 48 7.14 20.68 28.23
C ASN A 48 7.71 22.11 28.18
N ARG A 49 7.76 22.73 26.99
CA ARG A 49 8.31 24.10 26.82
C ARG A 49 7.41 25.21 27.32
N THR A 50 6.09 25.04 27.24
CA THR A 50 5.14 26.14 27.50
C THR A 50 4.52 26.12 28.89
N HIS A 51 4.82 25.11 29.73
CA HIS A 51 4.16 24.85 31.03
C HIS A 51 2.61 24.84 30.94
N LYS A 52 2.03 24.83 29.74
CA LYS A 52 0.58 24.85 29.53
C LYS A 52 0.05 23.43 29.67
N ARG A 53 -0.92 23.26 30.57
CA ARG A 53 -1.82 22.10 30.62
C ARG A 53 -2.78 22.14 29.43
N SER A 54 -2.27 22.01 28.20
CA SER A 54 -3.14 21.74 27.06
C SER A 54 -3.68 20.31 27.21
N GLY A 55 -4.99 20.15 27.12
CA GLY A 55 -5.69 18.89 27.39
C GLY A 55 -5.15 17.72 26.57
N SER A 56 -5.33 16.50 27.10
CA SER A 56 -4.86 15.24 26.49
C SER A 56 -5.46 14.94 25.10
N ARG A 57 -6.48 15.70 24.68
CA ARG A 57 -7.21 15.47 23.42
C ARG A 57 -6.38 15.86 22.19
N TRP A 58 -6.52 15.08 21.13
CA TRP A 58 -6.01 15.38 19.80
C TRP A 58 -6.68 16.65 19.26
N THR A 59 -5.88 17.63 18.84
CA THR A 59 -6.35 18.94 18.36
C THR A 59 -6.26 19.03 16.84
N ARG A 60 -6.92 20.04 16.26
CA ARG A 60 -6.79 20.31 14.81
C ARG A 60 -5.34 20.61 14.40
N SER A 61 -4.57 21.27 15.27
CA SER A 61 -3.15 21.52 15.02
C SER A 61 -2.33 20.22 15.04
N ASP A 62 -2.67 19.28 15.92
CA ASP A 62 -2.04 17.95 15.94
C ASP A 62 -2.35 17.17 14.65
N GLU A 63 -3.60 17.24 14.16
CA GLU A 63 -4.01 16.64 12.89
C GLU A 63 -3.23 17.20 11.70
N MET A 64 -3.06 18.53 11.64
CA MET A 64 -2.28 19.15 10.56
C MET A 64 -0.81 18.73 10.59
N LEU A 65 -0.20 18.65 11.79
CA LEU A 65 1.18 18.18 11.94
C LEU A 65 1.33 16.70 11.56
N PHE A 66 0.35 15.88 11.91
CA PHE A 66 0.28 14.49 11.48
C PHE A 66 0.23 14.39 9.95
N GLN A 67 -0.66 15.13 9.30
CA GLN A 67 -0.80 15.10 7.84
C GLN A 67 0.47 15.60 7.13
N ASP A 68 1.11 16.66 7.64
CA ASP A 68 2.41 17.13 7.12
C ASP A 68 3.47 16.02 7.19
N HIS A 69 3.52 15.28 8.30
CA HIS A 69 4.42 14.14 8.42
C HIS A 69 4.05 12.98 7.49
N VAL A 70 2.78 12.69 7.28
CA VAL A 70 2.32 11.70 6.29
C VAL A 70 2.79 12.10 4.90
N ASP A 71 2.60 13.36 4.51
CA ASP A 71 2.95 13.85 3.19
C ASP A 71 4.47 13.80 2.96
N ARG A 72 5.26 14.25 3.94
CA ARG A 72 6.72 14.18 3.88
C ARG A 72 7.23 12.74 3.77
N LEU A 73 6.75 11.84 4.62
CA LEU A 73 7.20 10.44 4.61
C LEU A 73 6.75 9.72 3.34
N SER A 74 5.55 10.04 2.82
CA SER A 74 5.07 9.53 1.54
C SER A 74 5.93 10.02 0.39
N PHE A 75 6.37 11.28 0.44
CA PHE A 75 7.30 11.84 -0.55
C PHE A 75 8.67 11.14 -0.51
N GLU A 76 9.23 10.91 0.68
CA GLU A 76 10.49 10.16 0.87
C GLU A 76 10.42 8.70 0.37
N ARG A 77 9.21 8.13 0.30
CA ARG A 77 8.94 6.75 -0.17
C ARG A 77 8.27 6.72 -1.55
N ARG A 78 8.19 7.85 -2.25
CA ARG A 78 7.38 7.97 -3.48
C ARG A 78 7.79 6.98 -4.56
N SER A 79 9.09 6.82 -4.79
CA SER A 79 9.62 5.91 -5.81
C SER A 79 9.26 4.44 -5.55
N GLU A 80 9.27 4.02 -4.28
CA GLU A 80 8.91 2.68 -3.85
C GLU A 80 7.39 2.44 -4.03
N LEU A 81 6.57 3.38 -3.56
CA LEU A 81 5.11 3.33 -3.72
C LEU A 81 4.72 3.27 -5.20
N GLU A 82 5.30 4.13 -6.03
CA GLU A 82 5.07 4.13 -7.47
C GLU A 82 5.50 2.82 -8.14
N ALA A 83 6.64 2.25 -7.75
CA ALA A 83 7.13 0.99 -8.30
C ALA A 83 6.18 -0.18 -7.98
N LEU A 84 5.66 -0.24 -6.75
CA LEU A 84 4.69 -1.25 -6.34
C LEU A 84 3.35 -1.07 -7.05
N THR A 85 2.86 0.16 -7.18
CA THR A 85 1.63 0.46 -7.94
C THR A 85 1.75 0.02 -9.40
N ARG A 86 2.84 0.40 -10.09
CA ARG A 86 3.09 -0.04 -11.48
C ARG A 86 3.25 -1.55 -11.60
N LYS A 87 3.82 -2.22 -10.59
CA LYS A 87 3.92 -3.68 -10.55
C LYS A 87 2.53 -4.30 -10.43
N LEU A 88 1.68 -3.77 -9.56
CA LEU A 88 0.32 -4.24 -9.35
C LEU A 88 -0.51 -4.13 -10.64
N GLU A 89 -0.44 -2.98 -11.33
CA GLU A 89 -1.10 -2.79 -12.64
C GLU A 89 -0.66 -3.83 -13.68
N ARG A 90 0.65 -4.13 -13.76
CA ARG A 90 1.16 -5.15 -14.68
C ARG A 90 0.66 -6.54 -14.31
N GLN A 91 0.61 -6.87 -13.02
CA GLN A 91 0.04 -8.14 -12.54
C GLN A 91 -1.45 -8.24 -12.88
N ASP A 92 -2.22 -7.16 -12.69
CA ASP A 92 -3.64 -7.08 -13.04
C ASP A 92 -3.90 -7.30 -14.52
N ARG A 93 -3.13 -6.63 -15.39
CA ARG A 93 -3.22 -6.83 -16.85
C ARG A 93 -2.90 -8.27 -17.23
N ALA A 94 -1.81 -8.83 -16.70
CA ALA A 94 -1.39 -10.18 -17.04
C ALA A 94 -2.39 -11.25 -16.57
N ILE A 95 -2.95 -11.10 -15.37
CA ILE A 95 -4.02 -11.98 -14.85
C ILE A 95 -5.27 -11.89 -15.74
N THR A 96 -5.67 -10.66 -16.11
CA THR A 96 -6.85 -10.43 -16.96
C THR A 96 -6.68 -11.09 -18.33
N THR A 97 -5.54 -10.89 -19.00
CA THR A 97 -5.23 -11.52 -20.29
C THR A 97 -5.22 -13.05 -20.19
N LEU A 98 -4.67 -13.62 -19.11
CA LEU A 98 -4.65 -15.08 -18.94
C LEU A 98 -6.04 -15.66 -18.71
N ARG A 99 -6.90 -14.95 -17.97
CA ARG A 99 -8.31 -15.33 -17.79
C ARG A 99 -9.09 -15.26 -19.10
N GLN A 100 -8.90 -14.20 -19.90
CA GLN A 100 -9.54 -14.05 -21.22
C GLN A 100 -9.15 -15.17 -22.17
N LYS A 101 -7.84 -15.42 -22.35
CA LYS A 101 -7.34 -16.49 -23.23
C LYS A 101 -7.93 -17.86 -22.88
N ARG A 102 -8.13 -18.12 -21.58
CA ARG A 102 -8.77 -19.36 -21.11
C ARG A 102 -10.28 -19.39 -21.32
N GLY A 103 -10.96 -18.26 -21.14
CA GLY A 103 -12.37 -18.14 -21.50
C GLY A 103 -12.58 -18.43 -22.98
N ASP A 104 -11.77 -17.82 -23.84
CA ASP A 104 -11.83 -18.02 -25.30
C ASP A 104 -11.48 -19.45 -25.71
N SER A 105 -10.54 -20.12 -25.02
CA SER A 105 -10.23 -21.54 -25.30
C SER A 105 -11.37 -22.46 -24.88
N ALA A 106 -11.95 -22.25 -23.70
CA ALA A 106 -13.10 -23.03 -23.23
C ALA A 106 -14.33 -22.83 -24.12
N TRP A 107 -14.57 -21.60 -24.61
CA TRP A 107 -15.63 -21.32 -25.59
C TRP A 107 -15.40 -22.03 -26.93
N ARG A 108 -14.15 -22.09 -27.43
CA ARG A 108 -13.81 -22.79 -28.68
C ARG A 108 -13.89 -24.31 -28.58
N GLU A 109 -13.66 -24.88 -27.40
CA GLU A 109 -13.77 -26.33 -27.16
C GLU A 109 -15.24 -26.80 -27.02
N ALA A 110 -16.16 -25.89 -26.71
CA ALA A 110 -17.57 -26.18 -26.49
C ALA A 110 -18.48 -25.93 -27.70
N ALA A 111 -17.94 -25.35 -28.79
CA ALA A 111 -18.64 -25.02 -30.03
C ALA A 111 -18.27 -26.00 -31.16
#